data_AF-A0A804QL89-F1
#
_entry.id   AF-A0A804QL89-F1
#
_cell.length_a   1.000
_cell.length_b   1.000
_cell.length_c   1.000
_cell.angle_alpha   90.00
_cell.angle_beta   90.00
_cell.angle_gamma   90.00
#
_symmetry.space_group_name_H-M   'P 1'
#
loop_
_entity.id
_entity.type
_entity.pdbx_description
1 polymer ?
#
loop_
_entity_poly.entity_id
_entity_poly.type
_entity_poly.pdbx_seq_one_letter_code
_entity_poly.pdbx_strand_id
1 'polypeptide(L)'
;MEESLCAVEKRGRVHVITLTGAEEHRLSPALLSALRSAVAAARRASPGALVLAGEGKFFSNGYDLAWARAGPAPAPGHRLSEMRAAFRGLVADLLALPVPTVAAVTGHAAGAGCALALAHDAVAMRASRGFLYMSEVDAGIKIVDFVGELVRQKVPDAAARRDLVMKGEKMTAAQAARRGIVDAAVDGGVEDVVAAAVAMAEELAARDWDGENLAAIRKDAWPVLWSKVKDYGGDVLARPRLLLATRRSISRCICIRQNLSRFHQKQFLPTFLLRLVRALSQQLRNDQRPKHVTR
;
A
#
# COMPACT_ATOMS: atom_id res chain seq x y z
N MET A 1 -6.40 -8.52 28.33
CA MET A 1 -7.28 -8.44 27.14
C MET A 1 -6.51 -7.63 26.12
N GLU A 2 -6.23 -8.19 24.95
CA GLU A 2 -5.53 -7.48 23.88
C GLU A 2 -6.51 -6.43 23.34
N GLU A 3 -6.24 -5.15 23.61
CA GLU A 3 -7.10 -4.06 23.18
C GLU A 3 -7.04 -3.98 21.64
N SER A 4 -8.20 -4.08 20.98
CA SER A 4 -8.26 -4.06 19.52
C SER A 4 -7.77 -2.71 19.02
N LEU A 5 -6.65 -2.66 18.28
CA LEU A 5 -6.00 -1.42 17.77
C LEU A 5 -6.85 -0.63 16.76
N CYS A 6 -7.86 -1.27 16.18
CA CYS A 6 -8.85 -0.63 15.33
C CYS A 6 -10.24 -1.13 15.74
N ALA A 7 -11.17 -0.20 15.91
CA ALA A 7 -12.59 -0.51 15.93
C ALA A 7 -13.16 -0.26 14.54
N VAL A 8 -14.10 -1.10 14.10
CA VAL A 8 -14.81 -0.92 12.83
C VAL A 8 -16.29 -0.93 13.10
N GLU A 9 -16.96 0.14 12.72
CA GLU A 9 -18.41 0.24 12.77
C GLU A 9 -18.98 0.68 11.41
N LYS A 10 -20.29 0.51 11.24
CA LYS A 10 -21.00 0.93 10.04
C LYS A 10 -22.02 1.99 10.41
N ARG A 11 -21.90 3.17 9.81
CA ARG A 11 -22.89 4.27 9.89
C ARG A 11 -23.51 4.44 8.51
N GLY A 12 -24.75 3.97 8.33
CA GLY A 12 -25.39 3.95 7.00
C GLY A 12 -24.59 3.13 5.98
N ARG A 13 -24.13 3.75 4.89
CA ARG A 13 -23.25 3.14 3.87
C ARG A 13 -21.76 3.36 4.13
N VAL A 14 -21.40 4.00 5.24
CA VAL A 14 -20.02 4.37 5.58
C VAL A 14 -19.44 3.37 6.57
N HIS A 15 -18.28 2.81 6.24
CA HIS A 15 -17.45 2.05 7.18
C HIS A 15 -16.55 3.03 7.91
N VAL A 16 -16.67 3.10 9.23
CA VAL A 16 -15.83 3.97 10.07
C VAL A 16 -14.82 3.08 10.76
N ILE A 17 -13.54 3.28 10.43
CA ILE A 17 -12.40 2.70 11.13
C ILE A 17 -11.93 3.73 12.14
N THR A 18 -11.88 3.34 13.41
CA THR A 18 -11.36 4.18 14.50
C THR A 18 -10.08 3.58 15.03
N LEU A 19 -8.99 4.36 15.01
CA LEU A 19 -7.77 4.07 15.76
C LEU A 19 -8.09 4.24 17.25
N THR A 20 -8.03 3.15 18.00
CA THR A 20 -8.48 3.08 19.39
C THR A 20 -7.35 3.34 20.38
N GLY A 21 -7.74 3.80 21.55
CA GLY A 21 -6.84 4.08 22.66
C GLY A 21 -6.52 5.57 22.80
N ALA A 22 -6.12 5.98 24.00
CA ALA A 22 -5.77 7.38 24.29
C ALA A 22 -4.31 7.75 23.90
N GLU A 23 -3.59 6.79 23.34
CA GLU A 23 -2.15 6.87 23.01
C GLU A 23 -1.92 7.62 21.69
N GLU A 24 -0.69 7.58 21.18
CA GLU A 24 -0.26 8.39 20.04
C GLU A 24 -0.53 7.76 18.66
N HIS A 25 -1.25 6.63 18.61
CA HIS A 25 -1.53 5.82 17.41
C HIS A 25 -0.32 5.66 16.49
N ARG A 26 0.80 5.23 17.08
CA ARG A 26 2.05 4.98 16.36
C ARG A 26 1.86 3.85 15.36
N LEU A 27 2.30 4.05 14.12
CA LEU A 27 2.25 3.09 13.02
C LEU A 27 3.29 1.97 13.22
N SER A 28 3.05 1.13 14.23
CA SER A 28 3.75 -0.13 14.45
C SER A 28 3.32 -1.16 13.39
N PRO A 29 4.07 -2.25 13.20
CA PRO A 29 3.64 -3.33 12.30
C PRO A 29 2.27 -3.92 12.66
N ALA A 30 1.97 -4.02 13.96
CA ALA A 30 0.67 -4.51 14.43
C ALA A 30 -0.48 -3.57 14.00
N LEU A 31 -0.32 -2.26 14.21
CA LEU A 31 -1.34 -1.30 13.82
C LEU A 31 -1.50 -1.23 12.28
N LEU A 32 -0.40 -1.25 11.54
CA LEU A 32 -0.45 -1.28 10.07
C LEU A 32 -1.16 -2.54 9.56
N SER A 33 -0.92 -3.70 10.18
CA SER A 33 -1.63 -4.94 9.85
C SER A 33 -3.13 -4.86 10.14
N ALA A 34 -3.50 -4.30 11.30
CA ALA A 34 -4.90 -4.10 11.69
C ALA A 34 -5.63 -3.15 10.71
N LEU A 35 -5.01 -2.02 10.37
CA LEU A 35 -5.54 -1.07 9.38
C LEU A 35 -5.76 -1.71 8.01
N ARG A 36 -4.77 -2.45 7.50
CA ARG A 36 -4.91 -3.14 6.20
C ARG A 36 -6.02 -4.18 6.23
N SER A 37 -6.18 -4.89 7.35
CA SER A 37 -7.27 -5.86 7.54
C SER A 37 -8.64 -5.17 7.54
N ALA A 38 -8.75 -4.01 8.20
CA ALA A 38 -9.98 -3.21 8.25
C ALA A 38 -10.32 -2.59 6.87
N VAL A 39 -9.33 -2.07 6.15
CA VAL A 39 -9.49 -1.59 4.76
C VAL A 39 -9.93 -2.72 3.82
N ALA A 40 -9.35 -3.93 3.97
CA ALA A 40 -9.77 -5.10 3.20
C ALA A 40 -11.20 -5.53 3.52
N ALA A 41 -11.67 -5.35 4.76
CA ALA A 41 -13.06 -5.57 5.13
C ALA A 41 -13.99 -4.55 4.46
N ALA A 42 -13.63 -3.27 4.46
CA ALA A 42 -14.39 -2.21 3.78
C ALA A 42 -14.51 -2.48 2.27
N ARG A 43 -13.45 -2.98 1.62
CA ARG A 43 -13.51 -3.41 0.20
C ARG A 43 -14.60 -4.45 -0.04
N ARG A 44 -14.68 -5.48 0.80
CA ARG A 44 -15.65 -6.59 0.64
C ARG A 44 -17.09 -6.15 0.88
N ALA A 45 -17.29 -5.03 1.58
CA ALA A 45 -18.59 -4.49 1.92
C ALA A 45 -19.04 -3.33 1.00
N SER A 46 -18.35 -3.13 -0.13
CA SER A 46 -18.76 -2.24 -1.22
C SER A 46 -20.15 -2.64 -1.77
N PRO A 47 -21.04 -1.68 -2.17
CA PRO A 47 -20.78 -0.25 -2.34
C PRO A 47 -20.97 0.59 -1.06
N GLY A 48 -20.22 1.68 -0.94
CA GLY A 48 -20.26 2.58 0.23
C GLY A 48 -19.12 3.58 0.24
N ALA A 49 -18.70 4.00 1.43
CA ALA A 49 -17.52 4.82 1.65
C ALA A 49 -16.72 4.35 2.88
N LEU A 50 -15.51 4.86 3.04
CA LEU A 50 -14.64 4.60 4.19
C LEU A 50 -14.28 5.92 4.89
N VAL A 51 -14.39 5.94 6.21
CA VAL A 51 -13.82 6.99 7.07
C VAL A 51 -12.76 6.37 7.97
N LEU A 52 -11.60 7.03 8.10
CA LEU A 52 -10.60 6.71 9.12
C LEU A 52 -10.54 7.85 10.15
N ALA A 53 -10.72 7.51 11.41
CA ALA A 53 -10.67 8.42 12.55
C ALA A 53 -9.66 7.95 13.61
N GLY A 54 -9.32 8.81 14.56
CA GLY A 54 -8.57 8.42 15.76
C GLY A 54 -9.20 8.94 17.05
N GLU A 55 -9.09 8.17 18.12
CA GLU A 55 -9.48 8.56 19.47
C GLU A 55 -8.46 9.52 20.13
N GLY A 56 -8.85 10.13 21.25
CA GLY A 56 -7.92 10.89 22.08
C GLY A 56 -7.31 12.13 21.41
N LYS A 57 -5.99 12.31 21.60
CA LYS A 57 -5.27 13.56 21.22
C LYS A 57 -4.60 13.49 19.85
N PHE A 58 -4.50 12.29 19.28
CA PHE A 58 -3.74 12.01 18.07
C PHE A 58 -4.64 11.36 17.05
N PHE A 59 -4.62 11.87 15.83
CA PHE A 59 -5.03 11.05 14.69
C PHE A 59 -4.00 9.94 14.51
N SER A 60 -2.74 10.31 14.26
CA SER A 60 -1.58 9.42 14.35
C SER A 60 -0.31 10.24 14.40
N ASN A 61 0.62 9.87 15.28
CA ASN A 61 1.92 10.53 15.37
C ASN A 61 3.04 9.66 14.73
N GLY A 62 2.70 9.04 13.60
CA GLY A 62 3.65 8.48 12.66
C GLY A 62 4.28 7.16 13.09
N TYR A 63 5.45 6.83 12.53
CA TYR A 63 6.11 5.55 12.79
C TYR A 63 6.44 5.32 14.26
N ASP A 64 6.35 4.06 14.69
CA ASP A 64 6.82 3.64 16.01
C ASP A 64 8.36 3.56 16.05
N LEU A 65 9.00 4.71 16.28
CA LEU A 65 10.45 4.81 16.35
C LEU A 65 11.04 4.10 17.58
N ALA A 66 10.27 3.98 18.66
CA ALA A 66 10.69 3.23 19.83
C ALA A 66 10.78 1.74 19.47
N TRP A 67 9.72 1.18 18.88
CA TRP A 67 9.71 -0.18 18.37
C TRP A 67 10.81 -0.44 17.33
N ALA A 68 11.06 0.53 16.43
CA ALA A 68 12.10 0.43 15.42
C ALA A 68 13.52 0.33 16.00
N ARG A 69 13.75 0.96 17.16
CA ARG A 69 15.05 0.96 17.86
C ARG A 69 15.18 -0.20 18.85
N ALA A 70 14.06 -0.71 19.36
CA ALA A 70 14.03 -1.58 20.54
C ALA A 70 14.38 -3.06 20.32
N GLY A 71 14.91 -3.49 19.17
CA GLY A 71 15.31 -4.89 19.15
C GLY A 71 16.28 -5.33 18.08
N PRO A 72 16.65 -6.63 18.15
CA PRO A 72 17.77 -7.17 17.40
C PRO A 72 17.44 -7.07 15.93
N ALA A 73 18.10 -6.16 15.25
CA ALA A 73 17.97 -5.95 13.83
C ALA A 73 19.28 -6.40 13.17
N PRO A 74 19.22 -7.19 12.08
CA PRO A 74 20.42 -7.66 11.39
C PRO A 74 21.23 -6.51 10.78
N ALA A 75 20.61 -5.33 10.61
CA ALA A 75 21.27 -4.10 10.18
C ALA A 75 20.56 -2.86 10.76
N PRO A 76 21.27 -1.73 10.94
CA PRO A 76 20.67 -0.46 11.30
C PRO A 76 19.52 -0.09 10.36
N GLY A 77 18.37 0.28 10.93
CA GLY A 77 17.21 0.75 10.16
C GLY A 77 16.35 -0.34 9.50
N HIS A 78 16.64 -1.63 9.68
CA HIS A 78 15.84 -2.73 9.13
C HIS A 78 14.36 -2.64 9.52
N ARG A 79 14.07 -2.45 10.81
CA ARG A 79 12.70 -2.34 11.34
C ARG A 79 11.95 -1.11 10.85
N LEU A 80 12.65 0.02 10.68
CA LEU A 80 12.05 1.20 10.08
C LEU A 80 11.68 0.94 8.61
N SER A 81 12.52 0.20 7.88
CA SER A 81 12.23 -0.23 6.51
C SER A 81 11.03 -1.17 6.45
N GLU A 82 10.85 -2.06 7.43
CA GLU A 82 9.67 -2.91 7.56
C GLU A 82 8.39 -2.09 7.71
N MET A 83 8.35 -1.12 8.64
CA MET A 83 7.19 -0.24 8.79
C MET A 83 6.93 0.62 7.56
N ARG A 84 7.99 1.12 6.90
CA ARG A 84 7.88 1.85 5.62
C ARG A 84 7.25 0.99 4.54
N ALA A 85 7.64 -0.28 4.47
CA ALA A 85 7.10 -1.25 3.56
C ALA A 85 5.61 -1.46 3.87
N ALA A 86 5.23 -1.82 5.10
CA ALA A 86 3.85 -2.01 5.51
C ALA A 86 2.96 -0.77 5.25
N PHE A 87 3.47 0.42 5.53
CA PHE A 87 2.76 1.68 5.24
C PHE A 87 2.59 1.93 3.74
N ARG A 88 3.61 1.63 2.92
CA ARG A 88 3.49 1.68 1.45
C ARG A 88 2.33 0.82 0.95
N GLY A 89 2.15 -0.37 1.54
CA GLY A 89 1.02 -1.24 1.23
C GLY A 89 -0.32 -0.69 1.60
N LEU A 90 -0.44 -0.09 2.78
CA LEU A 90 -1.67 0.57 3.19
C LEU A 90 -2.04 1.71 2.20
N VAL A 91 -1.05 2.51 1.76
CA VAL A 91 -1.28 3.54 0.74
C VAL A 91 -1.71 2.93 -0.61
N ALA A 92 -1.11 1.81 -1.03
CA ALA A 92 -1.55 1.10 -2.24
C ALA A 92 -2.98 0.57 -2.12
N ASP A 93 -3.33 0.00 -0.97
CA ASP A 93 -4.65 -0.54 -0.67
C ASP A 93 -5.72 0.56 -0.71
N LEU A 94 -5.43 1.74 -0.14
CA LEU A 94 -6.30 2.93 -0.19
C LEU A 94 -6.45 3.46 -1.62
N LEU A 95 -5.35 3.61 -2.38
CA LEU A 95 -5.43 4.08 -3.77
C LEU A 95 -6.23 3.13 -4.66
N ALA A 96 -6.13 1.82 -4.41
CA ALA A 96 -6.86 0.81 -5.16
C ALA A 96 -8.27 0.54 -4.62
N LEU A 97 -8.71 1.19 -3.55
CA LEU A 97 -9.98 0.89 -2.90
C LEU A 97 -11.17 1.33 -3.76
N PRO A 98 -12.19 0.48 -4.02
CA PRO A 98 -13.27 0.80 -4.95
C PRO A 98 -14.40 1.59 -4.29
N VAL A 99 -14.08 2.37 -3.26
CA VAL A 99 -14.98 3.28 -2.57
C VAL A 99 -14.25 4.58 -2.24
N PRO A 100 -14.95 5.73 -2.13
CA PRO A 100 -14.36 6.97 -1.64
C PRO A 100 -13.89 6.84 -0.18
N THR A 101 -12.85 7.60 0.16
CA THR A 101 -12.18 7.56 1.46
C THR A 101 -12.03 8.95 2.06
N VAL A 102 -12.34 9.12 3.35
CA VAL A 102 -12.21 10.39 4.07
C VAL A 102 -11.41 10.18 5.35
N ALA A 103 -10.40 11.02 5.59
CA ALA A 103 -9.69 11.05 6.87
C ALA A 103 -10.34 12.06 7.82
N ALA A 104 -10.78 11.61 8.99
CA ALA A 104 -11.21 12.43 10.12
C ALA A 104 -10.02 12.69 11.05
N VAL A 105 -9.30 13.79 10.82
CA VAL A 105 -8.12 14.18 11.62
C VAL A 105 -8.59 14.87 12.90
N THR A 106 -8.87 14.06 13.92
CA THR A 106 -9.42 14.44 15.22
C THR A 106 -8.41 15.08 16.18
N GLY A 107 -7.11 14.93 15.87
CA GLY A 107 -5.99 15.40 16.68
C GLY A 107 -4.71 15.60 15.86
N HIS A 108 -3.53 15.47 16.48
CA HIS A 108 -2.27 15.62 15.73
C HIS A 108 -2.07 14.51 14.69
N ALA A 109 -1.66 14.89 13.49
CA ALA A 109 -1.23 14.03 12.40
C ALA A 109 0.22 14.38 12.04
N ALA A 110 1.18 13.56 12.47
CA ALA A 110 2.61 13.86 12.35
C ALA A 110 3.37 12.83 11.51
N GLY A 111 4.27 13.31 10.65
CA GLY A 111 5.12 12.46 9.80
C GLY A 111 4.31 11.48 8.96
N ALA A 112 4.56 10.18 9.13
CA ALA A 112 3.75 9.14 8.47
C ALA A 112 2.25 9.19 8.81
N GLY A 113 1.85 9.79 9.95
CA GLY A 113 0.45 10.04 10.28
C GLY A 113 -0.17 11.18 9.46
N CYS A 114 0.62 12.23 9.13
CA CYS A 114 0.23 13.25 8.16
C CYS A 114 0.09 12.61 6.76
N ALA A 115 1.06 11.78 6.36
CA ALA A 115 0.98 11.04 5.11
C ALA A 115 -0.25 10.10 5.06
N LEU A 116 -0.63 9.46 6.17
CA LEU A 116 -1.81 8.61 6.24
C LEU A 116 -3.10 9.41 6.01
N ALA A 117 -3.22 10.61 6.59
CA ALA A 117 -4.35 11.51 6.32
C ALA A 117 -4.41 11.88 4.83
N LEU A 118 -3.29 12.32 4.26
CA LEU A 118 -3.20 12.72 2.84
C LEU A 118 -3.43 11.57 1.84
N ALA A 119 -3.31 10.31 2.28
CA ALA A 119 -3.58 9.15 1.43
C ALA A 119 -5.07 8.95 1.09
N HIS A 120 -5.98 9.64 1.80
CA HIS A 120 -7.41 9.60 1.56
C HIS A 120 -7.83 10.55 0.42
N ASP A 121 -9.07 10.44 -0.04
CA ASP A 121 -9.61 11.30 -1.09
C ASP A 121 -9.93 12.70 -0.57
N ALA A 122 -10.46 12.78 0.66
CA ALA A 122 -10.73 14.02 1.38
C ALA A 122 -10.27 13.94 2.84
N VAL A 123 -10.09 15.10 3.47
CA VAL A 123 -9.63 15.25 4.86
C VAL A 123 -10.48 16.30 5.59
N ALA A 124 -11.16 15.88 6.65
CA ALA A 124 -11.78 16.76 7.62
C ALA A 124 -10.88 16.85 8.86
N MET A 125 -10.49 18.04 9.27
CA MET A 125 -9.56 18.23 10.39
C MET A 125 -10.18 19.09 11.49
N ARG A 126 -9.97 18.68 12.74
CA ARG A 126 -10.44 19.42 13.92
C ARG A 126 -9.83 20.82 14.00
N ALA A 127 -10.68 21.85 14.10
CA ALA A 127 -10.27 23.25 14.15
C ALA A 127 -9.65 23.63 15.50
N SER A 128 -10.23 23.15 16.60
CA SER A 128 -9.86 23.55 17.96
C SER A 128 -8.57 22.89 18.48
N ARG A 129 -8.13 21.77 17.88
CA ARG A 129 -6.98 21.00 18.36
C ARG A 129 -6.36 20.14 17.27
N GLY A 130 -5.04 20.02 17.31
CA GLY A 130 -4.27 19.17 16.40
C GLY A 130 -3.43 20.01 15.44
N PHE A 131 -2.40 19.37 14.90
CA PHE A 131 -1.55 19.94 13.87
C PHE A 131 -1.30 18.87 12.81
N LEU A 132 -1.18 19.32 11.57
CA LEU A 132 -0.77 18.51 10.43
C LEU A 132 0.65 18.93 10.02
N TYR A 133 1.62 18.01 10.06
CA TYR A 133 3.04 18.31 9.78
C TYR A 133 3.88 17.07 9.48
N MET A 134 5.01 17.26 8.79
CA MET A 134 6.04 16.22 8.63
C MET A 134 7.11 16.40 9.71
N SER A 135 7.31 15.40 10.58
CA SER A 135 8.23 15.47 11.72
C SER A 135 9.65 14.97 11.40
N GLU A 136 9.85 14.50 10.17
CA GLU A 136 11.04 13.77 9.73
C GLU A 136 12.33 14.60 9.80
N VAL A 137 12.26 15.91 9.52
CA VAL A 137 13.42 16.81 9.59
C VAL A 137 13.95 16.92 11.03
N ASP A 138 13.05 17.10 12.01
CA ASP A 138 13.40 17.17 13.42
C ASP A 138 13.82 15.81 13.99
N ALA A 139 13.21 14.73 13.48
CA ALA A 139 13.51 13.37 13.89
C ALA A 139 14.83 12.82 13.31
N GLY A 140 15.46 13.53 12.36
CA GLY A 140 16.65 13.07 11.64
C GLY A 140 16.38 11.85 10.74
N ILE A 141 15.15 11.73 10.21
CA ILE A 141 14.70 10.60 9.40
C ILE A 141 14.48 11.05 7.97
N LYS A 142 14.99 10.30 7.00
CA LYS A 142 14.70 10.57 5.59
C LYS A 142 13.25 10.22 5.24
N ILE A 143 12.55 11.16 4.59
CA ILE A 143 11.27 10.91 3.92
C ILE A 143 11.51 9.98 2.74
N VAL A 144 10.74 8.89 2.68
CA VAL A 144 10.80 7.91 1.59
C VAL A 144 10.08 8.43 0.36
N ASP A 145 10.46 7.89 -0.79
CA ASP A 145 10.07 8.37 -2.11
C ASP A 145 8.55 8.47 -2.32
N PHE A 146 7.78 7.45 -1.91
CA PHE A 146 6.33 7.46 -2.07
C PHE A 146 5.63 8.47 -1.15
N VAL A 147 6.18 8.74 0.04
CA VAL A 147 5.64 9.76 0.95
C VAL A 147 5.92 11.15 0.40
N GLY A 148 7.13 11.39 -0.10
CA GLY A 148 7.48 12.65 -0.77
C GLY A 148 6.60 12.90 -1.99
N GLU A 149 6.34 11.85 -2.78
CA GLU A 149 5.44 11.92 -3.93
C GLU A 149 3.98 12.15 -3.53
N LEU A 150 3.50 11.50 -2.46
CA LEU A 150 2.15 11.72 -1.91
C LEU A 150 1.97 13.18 -1.50
N VAL A 151 2.91 13.74 -0.74
CA VAL A 151 2.88 15.16 -0.35
C VAL A 151 2.93 16.07 -1.57
N ARG A 152 3.77 15.73 -2.57
CA ARG A 152 3.86 16.50 -3.82
C ARG A 152 2.50 16.62 -4.53
N GLN A 153 1.73 15.54 -4.54
CA GLN A 153 0.44 15.48 -5.24
C GLN A 153 -0.72 16.05 -4.41
N LYS A 154 -0.73 15.79 -3.10
CA LYS A 154 -1.87 16.10 -2.22
C LYS A 154 -1.78 17.45 -1.52
N VAL A 155 -0.63 18.12 -1.58
CA VAL A 155 -0.45 19.48 -1.06
C VAL A 155 -0.24 20.40 -2.26
N PRO A 156 -1.26 21.11 -2.74
CA PRO A 156 -1.18 21.87 -4.00
C PRO A 156 -0.25 23.08 -3.88
N ASP A 157 -0.29 23.77 -2.75
CA ASP A 157 0.55 24.95 -2.47
C ASP A 157 2.03 24.56 -2.30
N ALA A 158 2.89 25.05 -3.19
CA ALA A 158 4.33 24.81 -3.16
C ALA A 158 5.02 25.39 -1.92
N ALA A 159 4.53 26.52 -1.40
CA ALA A 159 5.04 27.10 -0.16
C ALA A 159 4.66 26.20 1.02
N ALA A 160 3.38 25.78 1.09
CA ALA A 160 2.93 24.83 2.10
C ALA A 160 3.72 23.51 2.07
N ARG A 161 4.02 22.97 0.89
CA ARG A 161 4.87 21.77 0.76
C ARG A 161 6.24 21.98 1.40
N ARG A 162 6.87 23.12 1.13
CA ARG A 162 8.18 23.46 1.70
C ARG A 162 8.10 23.64 3.22
N ASP A 163 7.07 24.32 3.69
CA ASP A 163 6.82 24.56 5.11
C ASP A 163 6.61 23.23 5.86
N LEU A 164 5.74 22.35 5.34
CA LEU A 164 5.50 21.03 5.91
C LEU A 164 6.77 20.16 5.92
N VAL A 165 7.47 20.05 4.78
CA VAL A 165 8.51 19.04 4.58
C VAL A 165 9.89 19.50 5.04
N MET A 166 10.28 20.73 4.72
CA MET A 166 11.64 21.22 4.93
C MET A 166 11.77 22.00 6.24
N LYS A 167 10.69 22.58 6.75
CA LYS A 167 10.67 23.31 8.03
C LYS A 167 10.01 22.53 9.17
N GLY A 168 9.29 21.45 8.87
CA GLY A 168 8.50 20.73 9.88
C GLY A 168 7.36 21.57 10.46
N GLU A 169 6.85 22.54 9.70
CA GLU A 169 5.88 23.52 10.21
C GLU A 169 4.56 22.85 10.61
N LYS A 170 4.10 23.17 11.82
CA LYS A 170 2.83 22.68 12.39
C LYS A 170 1.67 23.51 11.88
N MET A 171 0.89 22.96 10.95
CA MET A 171 -0.28 23.64 10.41
C MET A 171 -1.54 23.33 11.21
N THR A 172 -2.24 24.39 11.62
CA THR A 172 -3.62 24.30 12.14
C THR A 172 -4.59 23.92 11.03
N ALA A 173 -5.78 23.41 11.37
CA ALA A 173 -6.81 23.10 10.38
C ALA A 173 -7.18 24.32 9.53
N ALA A 174 -7.27 25.51 10.14
CA ALA A 174 -7.57 26.74 9.41
C ALA A 174 -6.48 27.11 8.39
N GLN A 175 -5.19 26.96 8.74
CA GLN A 175 -4.10 27.16 7.79
C GLN A 175 -4.10 26.11 6.68
N ALA A 176 -4.30 24.84 7.05
CA ALA A 176 -4.34 23.73 6.10
C ALA A 176 -5.50 23.88 5.10
N ALA A 177 -6.69 24.30 5.57
CA ALA A 177 -7.86 24.55 4.72
C ALA A 177 -7.61 25.72 3.76
N ARG A 178 -7.08 26.85 4.26
CA ARG A 178 -6.73 28.00 3.40
C ARG A 178 -5.69 27.67 2.33
N ARG A 179 -4.83 26.68 2.59
CA ARG A 179 -3.78 26.22 1.66
C ARG A 179 -4.23 25.03 0.80
N GLY A 180 -5.48 24.60 0.90
CA GLY A 180 -6.06 23.51 0.11
C GLY A 180 -5.50 22.12 0.44
N ILE A 181 -5.06 21.91 1.69
CA ILE A 181 -4.49 20.63 2.17
C ILE A 181 -5.55 19.74 2.81
N VAL A 182 -6.54 20.36 3.45
CA VAL A 182 -7.71 19.69 4.04
C VAL A 182 -8.97 20.34 3.49
N ASP A 183 -10.03 19.54 3.35
CA ASP A 183 -11.30 19.96 2.76
C ASP A 183 -12.18 20.73 3.75
N ALA A 184 -12.04 20.44 5.06
CA ALA A 184 -12.73 21.20 6.09
C ALA A 184 -11.92 21.34 7.38
N ALA A 185 -12.00 22.53 7.97
CA ALA A 185 -11.69 22.76 9.38
C ALA A 185 -13.00 22.69 10.18
N VAL A 186 -13.13 21.70 11.05
CA VAL A 186 -14.39 21.37 11.74
C VAL A 186 -14.30 21.78 13.20
N ASP A 187 -15.22 22.63 13.64
CA ASP A 187 -15.36 23.02 15.05
C ASP A 187 -15.89 21.88 15.91
N GLY A 188 -15.70 21.97 17.22
CA GLY A 188 -16.16 20.96 18.18
C GLY A 188 -15.10 19.92 18.58
N GLY A 189 -15.61 18.75 18.96
CA GLY A 189 -14.89 17.61 19.52
C GLY A 189 -14.56 16.51 18.50
N VAL A 190 -14.17 15.34 19.01
CA VAL A 190 -13.83 14.16 18.18
C VAL A 190 -15.05 13.71 17.38
N GLU A 191 -16.21 13.56 18.04
CA GLU A 191 -17.45 13.10 17.37
C GLU A 191 -17.94 14.07 16.30
N ASP A 192 -17.79 15.38 16.48
CA ASP A 192 -18.20 16.37 15.47
C ASP A 192 -17.36 16.24 14.19
N VAL A 193 -16.06 16.01 14.33
CA VAL A 193 -15.13 15.80 13.21
C VAL A 193 -15.43 14.48 12.51
N VAL A 194 -15.71 13.42 13.26
CA VAL A 194 -16.11 12.12 12.70
C VAL A 194 -17.45 12.25 11.98
N ALA A 195 -18.44 12.93 12.56
CA ALA A 195 -19.73 13.17 11.93
C ALA A 195 -19.61 13.98 10.63
N ALA A 196 -18.77 15.01 10.61
CA ALA A 196 -18.50 15.78 9.39
C ALA A 196 -17.84 14.92 8.30
N ALA A 197 -16.85 14.09 8.66
CA ALA A 197 -16.21 13.17 7.73
C ALA A 197 -17.19 12.10 7.19
N VAL A 198 -18.07 11.59 8.06
CA VAL A 198 -19.15 10.66 7.66
C VAL A 198 -20.11 11.34 6.70
N ALA A 199 -20.54 12.58 6.96
CA ALA A 199 -21.41 13.33 6.04
C ALA A 199 -20.78 13.52 4.65
N MET A 200 -19.49 13.88 4.59
CA MET A 200 -18.75 13.94 3.32
C MET A 200 -18.69 12.58 2.60
N ALA A 201 -18.43 11.51 3.37
CA ALA A 201 -18.37 10.16 2.85
C ALA A 201 -19.74 9.67 2.33
N GLU A 202 -20.83 10.02 3.01
CA GLU A 202 -22.20 9.73 2.58
C GLU A 202 -22.56 10.47 1.30
N GLU A 203 -22.20 11.75 1.16
CA GLU A 203 -22.41 12.52 -0.07
C GLU A 203 -21.71 11.86 -1.27
N LEU A 204 -20.47 11.42 -1.09
CA LEU A 204 -19.72 10.70 -2.13
C LEU A 204 -20.33 9.32 -2.43
N ALA A 205 -20.74 8.57 -1.40
CA ALA A 205 -21.36 7.26 -1.57
C ALA A 205 -22.73 7.33 -2.26
N ALA A 206 -23.49 8.40 -2.05
CA ALA A 206 -24.79 8.62 -2.67
C ALA A 206 -24.72 8.78 -4.20
N ARG A 207 -23.52 9.02 -4.75
CA ARG A 207 -23.28 9.11 -6.20
C ARG A 207 -23.36 7.76 -6.91
N ASP A 208 -23.30 6.65 -6.16
CA ASP A 208 -23.42 5.26 -6.64
C ASP A 208 -22.54 4.93 -7.85
N TRP A 209 -21.28 5.38 -7.81
CA TRP A 209 -20.30 5.15 -8.86
C TRP A 209 -19.94 3.67 -9.00
N ASP A 210 -19.54 3.27 -10.22
CA ASP A 210 -18.76 2.05 -10.40
C ASP A 210 -17.42 2.19 -9.65
N GLY A 211 -17.30 1.42 -8.56
CA GLY A 211 -16.15 1.46 -7.66
C GLY A 211 -14.83 1.07 -8.33
N GLU A 212 -14.86 0.13 -9.29
CA GLU A 212 -13.63 -0.27 -10.00
C GLU A 212 -13.17 0.85 -10.95
N ASN A 213 -14.12 1.55 -11.58
CA ASN A 213 -13.82 2.75 -12.36
C ASN A 213 -13.27 3.89 -11.46
N LEU A 214 -13.85 4.13 -10.28
CA LEU A 214 -13.31 5.08 -9.31
C LEU A 214 -11.86 4.74 -8.93
N ALA A 215 -11.58 3.48 -8.61
CA ALA A 215 -10.24 3.03 -8.27
C ALA A 215 -9.26 3.17 -9.45
N ALA A 216 -9.69 2.93 -10.69
CA ALA A 216 -8.89 3.15 -11.88
C ALA A 216 -8.58 4.64 -12.08
N ILE A 217 -9.60 5.51 -12.02
CA ILE A 217 -9.44 6.97 -12.10
C ILE A 217 -8.48 7.47 -11.03
N ARG A 218 -8.56 6.98 -9.79
CA ARG A 218 -7.65 7.39 -8.71
C ARG A 218 -6.20 7.03 -9.03
N LYS A 219 -5.94 5.84 -9.59
CA LYS A 219 -4.59 5.41 -9.99
C LYS A 219 -4.06 6.28 -11.14
N ASP A 220 -4.91 6.61 -12.10
CA ASP A 220 -4.55 7.37 -13.30
C ASP A 220 -4.42 8.88 -13.04
N ALA A 221 -5.16 9.42 -12.07
CA ALA A 221 -4.97 10.78 -11.56
C ALA A 221 -3.60 10.94 -10.89
N TRP A 222 -3.09 9.86 -10.28
CA TRP A 222 -1.87 9.84 -9.47
C TRP A 222 -0.83 8.83 -9.98
N PRO A 223 -0.45 8.83 -11.26
CA PRO A 223 0.24 7.71 -11.90
C PRO A 223 1.65 7.50 -11.33
N VAL A 224 2.35 8.59 -10.99
CA VAL A 224 3.68 8.54 -10.39
C VAL A 224 3.62 7.98 -8.97
N LEU A 225 2.61 8.36 -8.17
CA LEU A 225 2.42 7.81 -6.84
C LEU A 225 2.06 6.33 -6.93
N TRP A 226 1.11 5.98 -7.81
CA TRP A 226 0.72 4.59 -8.05
C TRP A 226 1.93 3.73 -8.43
N SER A 227 2.79 4.20 -9.34
CA SER A 227 4.01 3.48 -9.73
C SER A 227 4.97 3.18 -8.57
N LYS A 228 4.95 3.99 -7.51
CA LYS A 228 5.82 3.82 -6.33
C LYS A 228 5.25 2.87 -5.30
N VAL A 229 3.95 2.58 -5.35
CA VAL A 229 3.26 1.78 -4.34
C VAL A 229 2.65 0.48 -4.88
N LYS A 230 2.32 0.40 -6.18
CA LYS A 230 1.62 -0.72 -6.81
C LYS A 230 2.32 -2.09 -6.67
N ASP A 231 3.65 -2.08 -6.66
CA ASP A 231 4.45 -3.31 -6.60
C ASP A 231 4.65 -3.77 -5.14
N TYR A 232 4.08 -3.04 -4.19
CA TYR A 232 3.97 -3.51 -2.83
C TYR A 232 2.89 -4.59 -2.75
N GLY A 233 3.30 -5.86 -2.75
CA GLY A 233 2.38 -6.98 -2.57
C GLY A 233 2.52 -8.13 -3.56
N GLY A 234 3.51 -8.12 -4.46
CA GLY A 234 3.79 -9.29 -5.31
C GLY A 234 4.17 -10.58 -4.54
N ASP A 235 4.51 -10.49 -3.26
CA ASP A 235 5.10 -11.60 -2.49
C ASP A 235 4.49 -11.86 -1.10
N VAL A 236 3.48 -11.09 -0.67
CA VAL A 236 2.93 -11.21 0.71
C VAL A 236 1.47 -11.65 0.76
N LEU A 237 0.70 -11.50 -0.34
CA LEU A 237 -0.72 -11.91 -0.37
C LEU A 237 -1.04 -13.03 -1.38
N ALA A 238 -0.05 -13.58 -2.09
CA ALA A 238 -0.27 -14.68 -3.02
C ALA A 238 0.87 -15.69 -3.02
N ARG A 239 0.79 -16.70 -2.14
CA ARG A 239 1.03 -18.15 -2.38
C ARG A 239 1.32 -18.90 -1.07
N PRO A 240 0.72 -20.09 -0.84
CA PRO A 240 1.30 -21.06 0.09
C PRO A 240 2.73 -21.36 -0.37
N ARG A 241 3.70 -21.27 0.54
CA ARG A 241 5.10 -21.66 0.31
C ARG A 241 5.16 -23.15 -0.07
N LEU A 242 5.10 -23.47 -1.35
CA LEU A 242 5.74 -24.69 -1.84
C LEU A 242 7.24 -24.37 -1.96
N LEU A 243 8.02 -24.85 -1.00
CA LEU A 243 9.46 -24.98 -1.14
C LEU A 243 9.75 -25.80 -2.40
N LEU A 244 10.15 -25.14 -3.50
CA LEU A 244 10.89 -25.81 -4.55
C LEU A 244 12.33 -25.33 -4.53
N ALA A 245 13.19 -26.30 -4.21
CA ALA A 245 14.63 -26.20 -4.27
C ALA A 245 15.11 -25.60 -5.60
N THR A 246 16.13 -24.76 -5.45
CA THR A 246 17.10 -24.30 -6.45
C THR A 246 17.12 -25.10 -7.77
N ARG A 247 16.69 -24.47 -8.87
CA ARG A 247 17.12 -24.86 -10.22
C ARG A 247 18.52 -24.31 -10.51
N ARG A 248 19.52 -24.89 -9.86
CA ARG A 248 20.85 -25.11 -10.45
C ARG A 248 20.97 -26.61 -10.63
N SER A 249 21.40 -27.04 -11.82
CA SER A 249 21.56 -28.44 -12.25
C SER A 249 20.34 -29.07 -12.94
N ILE A 250 20.07 -28.63 -14.18
CA ILE A 250 19.58 -29.55 -15.24
C ILE A 250 20.79 -29.83 -16.14
N SER A 251 21.76 -30.55 -15.57
CA SER A 251 22.87 -31.20 -16.31
C SER A 251 23.40 -32.31 -15.41
N ARG A 252 22.64 -33.41 -15.32
CA ARG A 252 23.06 -34.78 -14.97
C ARG A 252 21.82 -35.53 -14.45
N CYS A 253 21.24 -36.34 -15.32
CA CYS A 253 20.71 -37.68 -15.02
C CYS A 253 20.10 -38.22 -16.32
N ILE A 254 21.01 -38.61 -17.21
CA ILE A 254 20.79 -39.73 -18.14
C ILE A 254 20.95 -41.02 -17.31
N CYS A 255 20.22 -42.07 -17.69
CA CYS A 255 20.01 -43.38 -17.02
C CYS A 255 18.83 -43.31 -16.04
N ILE A 256 17.68 -43.91 -16.34
CA ILE A 256 17.51 -45.37 -16.47
C ILE A 256 16.54 -45.69 -17.63
N ARG A 257 17.05 -46.47 -18.59
CA ARG A 257 16.27 -47.31 -19.50
C ARG A 257 15.67 -48.45 -18.66
N GLN A 258 14.37 -48.73 -18.81
CA GLN A 258 13.85 -50.06 -19.17
C GLN A 258 12.31 -50.10 -19.14
N ASN A 259 11.78 -50.73 -20.19
CA ASN A 259 10.52 -51.47 -20.26
C ASN A 259 9.21 -50.78 -19.85
N LEU A 260 8.43 -50.42 -20.86
CA LEU A 260 7.11 -51.03 -21.06
C LEU A 260 6.69 -50.85 -22.53
N SER A 261 7.00 -51.89 -23.30
CA SER A 261 6.39 -52.20 -24.57
C SER A 261 4.95 -52.67 -24.33
N ARG A 262 4.00 -52.12 -25.10
CA ARG A 262 2.72 -52.69 -25.58
C ARG A 262 1.68 -51.58 -25.71
N PHE A 263 1.49 -51.05 -26.91
CA PHE A 263 0.27 -51.27 -27.70
C PHE A 263 0.40 -50.56 -29.06
N HIS A 264 -0.12 -51.25 -30.07
CA HIS A 264 0.01 -50.99 -31.50
C HIS A 264 -1.00 -49.94 -32.04
N GLN A 265 -0.74 -49.52 -33.29
CA GLN A 265 -1.57 -48.78 -34.27
C GLN A 265 -1.54 -47.23 -34.19
N LYS A 266 -0.89 -46.50 -35.13
CA LYS A 266 -1.25 -46.21 -36.56
C LYS A 266 -2.63 -45.51 -36.63
N GLN A 267 -2.88 -44.35 -37.24
CA GLN A 267 -2.24 -43.33 -38.10
C GLN A 267 -3.02 -42.02 -37.80
N PHE A 268 -2.50 -40.80 -37.81
CA PHE A 268 -2.20 -39.96 -38.98
C PHE A 268 -1.58 -38.65 -38.41
N LEU A 269 -0.36 -38.29 -38.78
CA LEU A 269 0.12 -36.90 -38.64
C LEU A 269 0.60 -36.41 -40.01
N PRO A 270 0.15 -35.23 -40.46
CA PRO A 270 0.41 -34.73 -41.80
C PRO A 270 1.89 -34.35 -42.01
N THR A 271 2.32 -34.48 -43.27
CA THR A 271 3.66 -34.35 -43.87
C THR A 271 4.45 -33.08 -43.51
N PHE A 272 3.87 -32.14 -42.77
CA PHE A 272 4.50 -30.91 -42.31
C PHE A 272 5.41 -31.13 -41.08
N LEU A 273 5.06 -32.04 -40.16
CA LEU A 273 5.83 -32.28 -38.94
C LEU A 273 7.16 -33.01 -39.19
N LEU A 274 7.21 -33.88 -40.20
CA LEU A 274 8.42 -34.62 -40.58
C LEU A 274 9.51 -33.72 -41.20
N ARG A 275 9.13 -32.60 -41.84
CA ARG A 275 10.09 -31.62 -42.36
C ARG A 275 10.71 -30.79 -41.24
N LEU A 276 9.94 -30.41 -40.23
CA LEU A 276 10.43 -29.65 -39.07
C LEU A 276 11.40 -30.49 -38.21
N VAL A 277 11.08 -31.76 -37.98
CA VAL A 277 11.94 -32.68 -37.21
C VAL A 277 13.26 -32.96 -37.94
N ARG A 278 13.25 -33.07 -39.28
CA ARG A 278 14.49 -33.21 -40.07
C ARG A 278 15.34 -31.94 -40.05
N ALA A 279 14.74 -30.76 -40.14
CA ALA A 279 15.47 -29.48 -40.05
C ALA A 279 16.14 -29.29 -38.67
N LEU A 280 15.41 -29.57 -37.59
CA LEU A 280 15.93 -29.49 -36.22
C LEU A 280 17.04 -30.53 -35.95
N SER A 281 16.92 -31.74 -36.49
CA SER A 281 17.95 -32.78 -36.37
C SER A 281 19.24 -32.44 -37.14
N GLN A 282 19.14 -31.67 -38.24
CA GLN A 282 20.31 -31.23 -39.01
C GLN A 282 21.03 -30.05 -38.35
N GLN A 283 20.27 -29.12 -37.74
CA GLN A 283 20.82 -28.00 -36.99
C GLN A 283 21.58 -28.47 -35.73
N LEU A 284 21.01 -29.43 -35.00
CA LEU A 284 21.66 -30.03 -33.83
C LEU A 284 22.93 -30.83 -34.16
N ARG A 285 23.08 -31.32 -35.41
CA ARG A 285 24.31 -31.99 -35.86
C ARG A 285 25.42 -31.01 -36.26
N ASN A 286 25.09 -29.79 -36.68
CA ASN A 286 26.07 -28.78 -37.06
C ASN A 286 26.68 -28.07 -35.84
N ASP A 287 25.94 -27.95 -34.73
CA ASP A 287 26.42 -27.30 -33.50
C ASP A 287 27.37 -28.17 -32.64
N GLN A 288 27.54 -29.45 -32.95
CA GLN A 288 28.40 -30.37 -32.18
C GLN A 288 29.79 -30.62 -32.80
N ARG A 289 30.24 -29.82 -33.77
CA ARG A 289 31.65 -29.91 -34.22
C ARG A 289 32.58 -29.12 -33.27
N PRO A 290 33.57 -29.76 -32.63
CA PRO A 290 34.57 -29.05 -31.85
C PRO A 290 35.46 -28.19 -32.78
N LYS A 291 35.60 -26.90 -32.47
CA LYS A 291 36.61 -26.03 -33.11
C LYS A 291 37.98 -26.43 -32.57
N HIS A 292 38.82 -27.01 -33.43
CA HIS A 292 40.21 -27.25 -33.12
C HIS A 292 40.97 -25.93 -32.92
N VAL A 293 41.67 -25.84 -31.81
CA VAL A 293 42.73 -24.87 -31.51
C VAL A 293 43.99 -25.33 -32.24
N THR A 294 44.64 -24.42 -32.96
CA THR A 294 46.07 -24.54 -33.30
C THR A 294 46.69 -23.15 -33.38
N ARG A 295 47.79 -23.03 -32.62
CA ARG A 295 48.87 -22.03 -32.53
C ARG A 295 48.78 -20.77 -33.39
#